data_AF-A0A843BHZ5-F1
#
_entry.id   AF-A0A843BHZ5-F1
#
_cell.length_a   1.000
_cell.length_b   1.000
_cell.length_c   1.000
_cell.angle_alpha   90.00
_cell.angle_beta   90.00
_cell.angle_gamma   90.00
#
_symmetry.space_group_name_H-M   'P 1'
#
loop_
_entity.id
_entity.type
_entity.pdbx_description
1 polymer ?
#
loop_
_entity_poly.entity_id
_entity_poly.type
_entity_poly.pdbx_seq_one_letter_code
_entity_poly.pdbx_strand_id
1 'polypeptide(L)' 'MSFEKDVESLKESLADTESRIKKLEEHKESESKKLGEKNFETMSRLERNLENLRKKHALILSELES' A
#
# COMPACT_ATOMS: atom_id res chain seq x y z
N MET A 1 -3.05 27.37 -6.14
CA MET A 1 -3.43 25.94 -6.18
C MET A 1 -4.82 25.87 -6.76
N SER A 2 -5.03 25.05 -7.80
CA SER A 2 -6.35 24.82 -8.39
C SER A 2 -6.85 23.48 -7.90
N PHE A 3 -8.05 23.44 -7.33
CA PHE A 3 -8.68 22.25 -6.77
C PHE A 3 -8.59 21.02 -7.69
N GLU A 4 -8.74 21.20 -9.01
CA GLU A 4 -8.59 20.13 -10.01
C GLU A 4 -7.20 19.46 -10.00
N LYS A 5 -6.13 20.24 -9.81
CA LYS A 5 -4.75 19.72 -9.72
C LYS A 5 -4.52 18.96 -8.43
N ASP A 6 -5.17 19.39 -7.34
CA ASP A 6 -5.09 18.70 -6.05
C ASP A 6 -5.82 17.35 -6.13
N VAL A 7 -6.98 17.30 -6.80
CA VAL A 7 -7.72 16.05 -7.09
C VAL A 7 -6.93 15.11 -8.00
N GLU A 8 -6.30 15.60 -9.06
CA GLU A 8 -5.44 14.78 -9.92
C GLU A 8 -4.27 14.19 -9.14
N SER A 9 -3.60 15.00 -8.31
CA SER A 9 -2.50 14.57 -7.45
C SER A 9 -2.92 13.48 -6.45
N LEU A 10 -4.13 13.57 -5.91
CA LEU A 10 -4.71 12.55 -5.03
C LEU A 10 -4.99 11.25 -5.80
N LYS A 11 -5.52 11.31 -7.02
CA LYS A 11 -5.75 10.12 -7.86
C LYS A 11 -4.44 9.42 -8.25
N GLU A 12 -3.41 10.17 -8.60
CA GLU A 12 -2.07 9.62 -8.85
C GLU A 12 -1.51 8.94 -7.59
N SER A 13 -1.60 9.63 -6.45
CA SER A 13 -1.18 9.08 -5.15
C SER A 13 -1.93 7.81 -4.77
N LEU A 14 -3.22 7.73 -5.12
CA LEU A 14 -4.04 6.54 -4.90
C LEU A 14 -3.53 5.37 -5.75
N ALA A 15 -3.36 5.57 -7.06
CA ALA A 15 -2.87 4.56 -8.00
C ALA A 15 -1.47 4.04 -7.62
N ASP A 16 -0.56 4.94 -7.22
CA ASP A 16 0.76 4.58 -6.73
C ASP A 16 0.71 3.74 -5.46
N THR A 17 -0.19 4.09 -4.55
CA THR A 17 -0.38 3.35 -3.29
C THR A 17 -0.93 1.95 -3.57
N GLU A 18 -1.90 1.79 -4.48
CA GLU A 18 -2.42 0.49 -4.91
C GLU A 18 -1.35 -0.39 -5.57
N SER A 19 -0.58 0.19 -6.50
CA SER A 19 0.54 -0.50 -7.15
C SER A 19 1.57 -1.01 -6.13
N ARG A 20 1.87 -0.21 -5.11
CA ARG A 20 2.81 -0.59 -4.04
C ARG A 20 2.26 -1.67 -3.12
N ILE A 21 0.97 -1.63 -2.78
CA ILE A 21 0.30 -2.70 -2.03
C ILE A 21 0.43 -4.02 -2.79
N LYS A 22 0.06 -4.03 -4.07
CA LYS A 22 0.12 -5.23 -4.91
C LYS A 22 1.53 -5.85 -4.96
N LYS A 23 2.55 -5.03 -5.19
CA LYS A 23 3.95 -5.50 -5.19
C LYS A 23 4.39 -6.10 -3.86
N LEU A 24 3.94 -5.53 -2.74
CA LEU A 24 4.26 -6.05 -1.40
C LEU A 24 3.51 -7.33 -1.08
N GLU A 25 2.27 -7.49 -1.56
CA GLU A 25 1.52 -8.74 -1.45
C GLU A 25 2.19 -9.86 -2.26
N GLU A 26 2.60 -9.59 -3.50
CA GLU A 26 3.36 -10.53 -4.34
C GLU A 26 4.71 -10.92 -3.70
N HIS A 27 5.40 -9.95 -3.11
CA HIS A 27 6.64 -10.20 -2.37
C HIS A 27 6.39 -11.05 -1.12
N LYS A 28 5.35 -10.75 -0.33
CA LYS A 28 4.97 -11.53 0.86
C LYS A 28 4.65 -12.97 0.47
N GLU A 29 3.91 -13.19 -0.61
CA GLU A 29 3.59 -14.52 -1.10
C GLU A 29 4.86 -15.27 -1.53
N SER A 30 5.76 -14.60 -2.25
CA SER A 30 7.04 -15.16 -2.69
C SER A 30 7.95 -15.55 -1.53
N GLU A 31 8.08 -14.69 -0.52
CA GLU A 31 8.88 -14.96 0.68
C GLU A 31 8.28 -16.08 1.53
N SER A 32 6.95 -16.11 1.67
CA SER A 32 6.24 -17.19 2.35
C SER A 32 6.50 -18.56 1.69
N LYS A 33 6.59 -18.61 0.35
CA LYS A 33 6.91 -19.83 -0.40
C LYS A 33 8.39 -20.23 -0.29
N LYS A 34 9.31 -19.25 -0.24
CA LYS A 34 10.76 -19.51 -0.21
C LYS A 34 11.28 -19.95 1.16
N LEU A 35 10.81 -19.30 2.23
CA LEU A 35 11.45 -19.40 3.55
C LEU A 35 10.57 -20.05 4.62
N GLY A 36 9.28 -20.28 4.33
CA GLY A 36 8.32 -20.77 5.32
C GLY A 36 8.25 -19.86 6.56
N GLU A 37 7.87 -20.41 7.72
CA GLU A 37 7.74 -19.67 8.99
C GLU A 37 9.08 -19.16 9.57
N LYS A 38 10.23 -19.55 9.00
CA LYS A 38 11.56 -19.19 9.55
C LYS A 38 11.91 -17.71 9.38
N ASN A 39 11.17 -16.95 8.57
CA ASN A 39 11.42 -15.54 8.33
C ASN A 39 10.35 -14.63 8.98
N PHE A 40 9.95 -14.97 10.21
CA PHE A 40 8.89 -14.28 10.98
C PHE A 40 9.09 -12.77 11.07
N GLU A 41 10.33 -12.29 11.27
CA GLU A 41 10.60 -10.85 11.35
C GLU A 41 10.35 -10.15 10.01
N THR A 42 10.80 -10.74 8.90
CA THR A 42 10.55 -10.21 7.55
C THR A 42 9.06 -10.18 7.24
N MET A 43 8.33 -11.25 7.58
CA MET A 43 6.88 -11.32 7.39
C MET A 43 6.14 -10.28 8.22
N SER A 44 6.51 -10.12 9.50
CA SER A 44 5.92 -9.11 10.39
C SER A 44 6.16 -7.68 9.88
N ARG A 45 7.36 -7.39 9.36
CA ARG A 45 7.67 -6.10 8.74
C ARG A 45 6.83 -5.86 7.48
N LEU A 46 6.68 -6.88 6.62
CA LEU A 46 5.85 -6.79 5.42
C LEU A 46 4.37 -6.55 5.76
N GLU A 47 3.84 -7.22 6.78
CA GLU A 47 2.47 -7.04 7.25
C GLU A 47 2.21 -5.64 7.78
N ARG A 48 3.11 -5.12 8.63
CA ARG A 48 3.01 -3.73 9.13
C ARG A 48 3.06 -2.71 7.99
N ASN A 49 3.94 -2.92 7.01
CA ASN A 49 4.03 -2.05 5.84
C ASN A 49 2.75 -2.08 4.99
N LEU A 50 2.18 -3.27 4.77
CA LEU A 50 0.90 -3.42 4.07
C LEU A 50 -0.25 -2.74 4.82
N GLU A 51 -0.32 -2.91 6.14
CA GLU A 51 -1.34 -2.25 6.96
C GLU A 51 -1.23 -0.72 6.86
N ASN A 52 -0.02 -0.18 6.95
CA ASN A 52 0.21 1.27 6.84
C ASN A 52 -0.18 1.80 5.45
N LEU A 53 0.11 1.05 4.38
CA LEU A 53 -0.30 1.43 3.03
C LEU A 53 -1.81 1.36 2.84
N ARG A 54 -2.48 0.36 3.41
CA ARG A 54 -3.96 0.27 3.39
C ARG A 54 -4.61 1.42 4.15
N LYS A 55 -4.04 1.83 5.29
CA LYS A 55 -4.49 3.05 6.00
C LYS A 55 -4.30 4.30 5.14
N LYS A 56 -3.14 4.44 4.48
CA LYS A 56 -2.89 5.57 3.57
C LYS A 56 -3.87 5.58 2.39
N HIS A 57 -4.13 4.42 1.80
CA HIS A 57 -5.11 4.25 0.70
C HIS A 57 -6.51 4.70 1.13
N ALA A 58 -6.98 4.23 2.30
CA ALA A 58 -8.27 4.62 2.85
C ALA A 58 -8.37 6.13 3.11
N LEU A 59 -7.29 6.76 3.61
CA LEU A 59 -7.25 8.21 3.81
C LEU A 59 -7.35 8.98 2.49
N ILE A 60 -6.60 8.57 1.46
CA ILE A 60 -6.67 9.22 0.13
C ILE A 60 -8.08 9.08 -0.46
N LEU A 61 -8.73 7.92 -0.30
CA LEU A 61 -10.11 7.72 -0.73
C LEU A 61 -11.08 8.67 0.00
N SER A 62 -10.97 8.79 1.33
CA SER A 62 -11.85 9.69 2.09
C SER A 62 -11.69 11.17 1.70
N GLU A 63 -10.48 11.59 1.32
CA GLU A 63 -10.22 12.95 0.82
C GLU A 63 -10.77 13.18 -0.59
N LEU A 64 -10.84 12.13 -1.42
CA LEU A 64 -11.45 12.19 -2.76
C LEU A 64 -12.99 12.16 -2.73
N GLU A 65 -13.57 11.58 -1.69
CA GLU A 65 -15.03 11.47 -1.49
C GLU A 65 -15.64 12.66 -0.73
N SER A 66 -14.82 13.50 -0.09
CA SER A 66 -15.24 14.71 0.67
C SER A 66 -15.42 15.94 -0.22
#